data_AF-A0A973A151-F1
#
_entry.id   AF-A0A973A151-F1
#
_cell.length_a   1.000
_cell.length_b   1.000
_cell.length_c   1.000
_cell.angle_alpha   90.00
_cell.angle_beta   90.00
_cell.angle_gamma   90.00
#
_symmetry.space_group_name_H-M   'P 1'
#
loop_
_entity.id
_entity.type
_entity.pdbx_description
1 polymer ?
#
loop_
_entity_poly.entity_id
_entity_poly.type
_entity_poly.pdbx_seq_one_letter_code
_entity_poly.pdbx_strand_id
1 'polypeptide(L)'
;MMAKKQNKTVIQQPISHGVRNAMGCIALFAYTAFLLHRAWSYRQGTGVIPLPLWHLQNTHHLITWLGQFVVMGLGEFICYIPLGFMTIMIAVWSGKRRARWVVYVLAHILAALLTVLVRIIQIGPAWHVATLVGLILPLLGCLLGVWLGDNWFRGWRARLWLGPKLIVLACLLVGGPYVLLRTVVAEAPLPFEVAQVTSEEKRRLVHLIRSKSPRSLQENQTHTLALSEQDINVLLAWGLSLGSGQRKAMVHLDPNSASLATSLHLPLKDGMNAYLNVELTSQARVDRDFLNVTLTSCRIGSVTLPIWLLEGVSPMITSLLNHSRLPRPFVDALRDLSLMDDTLEVTYGRLRLPDRGFREDIFGAETAGDEVLASTRVQIEHLLALAALDNDRPCDFGTCLEAAFTLAQARSIIGNPIIENRAAIFALGIGLGHWRVEQFLGEVHHGPIDHATRQRLSRVTLRGRADWTKHFWVSATLTLLSEDVVSFAVGLLKEELDAGRGGSGFSFADLSADRTGTMFALCATRDESAARAMQDRIVRGYSVDAFFPVAADLPEGLTDAQLQSSYGGVNGDGYLNLLQEIDRRIAACAAYRR
;
A
#
# COMPACT_ATOMS: atom_id res chain seq x y z
N MET A 1 19.73 23.61 -83.98
CA MET A 1 18.25 23.51 -83.88
C MET A 1 17.94 22.20 -83.16
N MET A 2 17.21 22.28 -82.04
CA MET A 2 16.51 21.21 -81.32
C MET A 2 17.15 19.82 -81.12
N ALA A 3 17.47 19.46 -79.87
CA ALA A 3 16.78 18.39 -79.13
C ALA A 3 17.52 18.08 -77.82
N LYS A 4 17.29 18.94 -76.82
CA LYS A 4 17.62 18.68 -75.42
C LYS A 4 16.31 18.35 -74.71
N LYS A 5 15.97 17.08 -74.49
CA LYS A 5 14.98 16.73 -73.46
C LYS A 5 14.96 15.24 -73.11
N GLN A 6 14.72 15.01 -71.83
CA GLN A 6 14.34 13.75 -71.18
C GLN A 6 15.49 12.82 -70.74
N ASN A 7 16.23 13.29 -69.73
CA ASN A 7 16.43 12.46 -68.55
C ASN A 7 16.45 13.35 -67.30
N LYS A 8 15.28 13.58 -66.71
CA LYS A 8 15.14 14.20 -65.39
C LYS A 8 14.28 13.26 -64.54
N THR A 9 14.97 12.50 -63.69
CA THR A 9 14.62 12.21 -62.30
C THR A 9 13.12 12.12 -62.00
N VAL A 10 12.64 10.90 -61.84
CA VAL A 10 11.43 10.56 -61.06
C VAL A 10 11.64 11.08 -59.64
N ILE A 11 11.26 12.33 -59.39
CA ILE A 11 11.11 12.89 -58.05
C ILE A 11 9.62 12.76 -57.74
N GLN A 12 9.30 11.97 -56.71
CA GLN A 12 7.98 11.80 -56.13
C GLN A 12 7.20 13.12 -56.15
N GLN A 13 6.05 13.13 -56.83
CA GLN A 13 5.12 14.26 -56.74
C GLN A 13 4.64 14.39 -55.28
N PRO A 14 4.67 15.59 -54.69
CA PRO A 14 4.13 15.79 -53.35
C PRO A 14 2.62 15.57 -53.38
N ILE A 15 2.11 14.75 -52.46
CA ILE A 15 0.69 14.52 -52.20
C ILE A 15 -0.05 15.87 -52.19
N SER A 16 -1.15 15.98 -52.94
CA SER A 16 -1.93 17.23 -53.00
C SER A 16 -2.41 17.62 -51.60
N HIS A 17 -2.44 18.93 -51.31
CA HIS A 17 -2.79 19.45 -49.98
C HIS A 17 -4.14 18.92 -49.48
N GLY A 18 -5.11 18.68 -50.38
CA GLY A 18 -6.41 18.11 -50.06
C GLY A 18 -6.33 16.66 -49.57
N VAL A 19 -5.52 15.82 -50.21
CA VAL A 19 -5.36 14.40 -49.82
C VAL A 19 -4.65 14.29 -48.47
N ARG A 20 -3.64 15.13 -48.22
CA ARG A 20 -2.95 15.18 -46.91
C ARG A 20 -3.90 15.57 -45.78
N ASN A 21 -4.73 16.59 -46.00
CA ASN A 21 -5.70 17.04 -45.00
C ASN A 21 -6.77 15.97 -44.73
N ALA A 22 -7.29 15.31 -45.76
CA ALA A 22 -8.26 14.23 -45.60
C ALA A 22 -7.68 13.04 -44.81
N MET A 23 -6.46 12.62 -45.15
CA MET A 23 -5.75 11.57 -44.40
C MET A 23 -5.50 11.98 -42.94
N GLY A 24 -5.17 13.25 -42.69
CA GLY A 24 -4.97 13.76 -41.33
C GLY A 24 -6.23 13.79 -40.48
N CYS A 25 -7.35 14.21 -41.06
CA CYS A 25 -8.64 14.17 -40.36
C CYS A 25 -9.05 12.74 -40.02
N ILE A 26 -8.91 11.79 -40.97
CA ILE A 26 -9.24 10.37 -40.74
C ILE A 26 -8.34 9.79 -39.64
N ALA A 27 -7.03 10.05 -39.71
CA ALA A 27 -6.07 9.55 -38.73
C ALA A 27 -6.33 10.14 -37.33
N LEU A 28 -6.57 11.46 -37.23
CA LEU A 28 -6.87 12.11 -35.96
C LEU A 28 -8.16 11.57 -35.34
N PHE A 29 -9.20 11.38 -36.15
CA PHE A 29 -10.47 10.82 -35.68
C PHE A 29 -10.30 9.38 -35.19
N ALA A 30 -9.66 8.52 -35.99
CA ALA A 30 -9.41 7.12 -35.61
C ALA A 30 -8.55 7.01 -34.34
N TYR A 31 -7.51 7.83 -34.21
CA TYR A 31 -6.63 7.81 -33.03
C TYR A 31 -7.33 8.38 -31.79
N THR A 32 -8.13 9.43 -31.93
CA THR A 32 -8.94 9.96 -30.82
C THR A 32 -9.97 8.91 -30.38
N ALA A 33 -10.65 8.23 -31.30
CA ALA A 33 -11.58 7.16 -30.98
C ALA A 33 -10.89 6.00 -30.24
N PHE A 34 -9.68 5.62 -30.65
CA PHE A 34 -8.85 4.65 -29.94
C PHE A 34 -8.53 5.09 -28.51
N LEU A 35 -8.11 6.36 -28.31
CA LEU A 35 -7.83 6.89 -26.97
C LEU A 35 -9.08 6.95 -26.09
N LEU A 36 -10.25 7.31 -26.65
CA LEU A 36 -11.52 7.32 -25.93
C LEU A 36 -11.95 5.91 -25.53
N HIS A 37 -11.81 4.92 -26.43
CA HIS A 37 -12.08 3.52 -26.12
C HIS A 37 -11.16 3.02 -25.00
N ARG A 38 -9.85 3.31 -25.09
CA ARG A 38 -8.88 2.97 -24.05
C ARG A 38 -9.23 3.61 -22.71
N ALA A 39 -9.58 4.90 -22.69
CA ALA A 39 -10.00 5.61 -21.48
C ALA A 39 -11.26 5.00 -20.87
N TRP A 40 -12.22 4.59 -21.69
CA TRP A 40 -13.43 3.93 -21.23
C TRP A 40 -13.16 2.54 -20.64
N SER A 41 -12.32 1.72 -21.28
CA SER A 41 -11.88 0.43 -20.74
C SER A 41 -11.11 0.60 -19.43
N TYR A 42 -10.25 1.62 -19.34
CA TYR A 42 -9.49 1.94 -18.14
C TYR A 42 -10.38 2.38 -16.97
N ARG A 43 -11.50 3.06 -17.25
CA ARG A 43 -12.50 3.43 -16.24
C ARG A 43 -13.22 2.21 -15.66
N GLN A 44 -13.36 1.13 -16.44
CA GLN A 44 -13.95 -0.13 -15.98
C GLN A 44 -12.94 -1.03 -15.26
N GLY A 45 -11.64 -0.82 -15.47
CA GLY A 45 -10.58 -1.41 -14.66
C GLY A 45 -10.25 -0.54 -13.44
N THR A 46 -9.62 -1.12 -12.42
CA THR A 46 -9.08 -0.39 -11.26
C THR A 46 -7.88 0.45 -11.71
N GLY A 47 -8.16 1.62 -12.29
CA GLY A 47 -7.19 2.51 -12.93
C GLY A 47 -6.19 3.22 -12.01
N VAL A 48 -6.07 2.80 -10.76
CA VAL A 48 -5.01 3.20 -9.84
C VAL A 48 -4.51 1.90 -9.25
N ILE A 49 -3.20 1.64 -9.31
CA ILE A 49 -2.61 0.49 -8.60
C ILE A 49 -2.78 0.80 -7.12
N PRO A 50 -3.74 0.17 -6.42
CA PRO A 50 -3.87 0.41 -5.00
C PRO A 50 -2.60 -0.16 -4.36
N LEU A 51 -1.90 0.65 -3.58
CA LEU A 51 -0.84 0.16 -2.71
C LEU A 51 -1.44 0.11 -1.31
N PRO A 52 -1.81 -1.08 -0.81
CA PRO A 52 -2.29 -1.24 0.55
C PRO A 52 -1.31 -0.64 1.54
N LEU A 53 -1.82 -0.04 2.61
CA LEU A 53 -1.00 0.60 3.63
C LEU A 53 0.12 -0.31 4.13
N TRP A 54 -0.16 -1.59 4.34
CA TRP A 54 0.82 -2.55 4.83
C TRP A 54 1.92 -2.87 3.82
N HIS A 55 1.65 -2.79 2.51
CA HIS A 55 2.67 -3.01 1.49
C HIS A 55 3.74 -1.90 1.48
N LEU A 56 3.45 -0.72 2.03
CA LEU A 56 4.45 0.34 2.24
C LEU A 56 5.55 -0.08 3.21
N GLN A 57 5.27 -1.06 4.08
CA GLN A 57 6.28 -1.59 4.98
C GLN A 57 7.32 -2.45 4.27
N ASN A 58 7.08 -2.87 3.03
CA ASN A 58 8.01 -3.68 2.26
C ASN A 58 8.70 -2.82 1.18
N THR A 59 10.02 -2.67 1.30
CA THR A 59 10.80 -1.83 0.38
C THR A 59 10.70 -2.31 -1.07
N HIS A 60 10.58 -3.63 -1.30
CA HIS A 60 10.44 -4.19 -2.64
C HIS A 60 9.09 -3.84 -3.27
N HIS A 61 7.98 -3.95 -2.52
CA HIS A 61 6.66 -3.56 -2.99
C HIS A 61 6.58 -2.06 -3.28
N LEU A 62 7.17 -1.22 -2.42
CA LEU A 62 7.25 0.22 -2.63
C LEU A 62 8.00 0.56 -3.93
N ILE A 63 9.17 -0.04 -4.16
CA ILE A 63 9.97 0.20 -5.37
C ILE A 63 9.25 -0.31 -6.62
N THR A 64 8.62 -1.48 -6.53
CA THR A 64 7.86 -2.05 -7.65
C THR A 64 6.70 -1.15 -8.03
N TRP A 65 5.96 -0.64 -7.04
CA TRP A 65 4.87 0.30 -7.24
C TRP A 65 5.35 1.63 -7.84
N LEU A 66 6.46 2.20 -7.32
CA LEU A 66 7.08 3.40 -7.90
C LEU A 66 7.51 3.17 -9.36
N GLY A 67 8.11 2.01 -9.65
CA GLY A 67 8.49 1.61 -11.01
C GLY A 67 7.29 1.51 -11.95
N GLN A 68 6.21 0.86 -11.52
CA GLN A 68 4.97 0.77 -12.28
C GLN A 68 4.34 2.14 -12.53
N PHE A 69 4.36 3.04 -11.53
CA PHE A 69 3.88 4.41 -11.67
C PHE A 69 4.66 5.19 -12.74
N VAL A 70 6.01 5.07 -12.74
CA VAL A 70 6.87 5.68 -13.76
C VAL A 70 6.57 5.11 -15.15
N VAL A 71 6.47 3.79 -15.28
CA VAL A 71 6.15 3.11 -16.55
C VAL A 71 4.79 3.56 -17.09
N MET A 72 3.78 3.67 -16.22
CA MET A 72 2.46 4.14 -16.59
C MET A 72 2.49 5.61 -17.04
N GLY A 73 3.19 6.47 -16.31
CA GLY A 73 3.38 7.88 -16.68
C GLY A 73 4.09 8.06 -18.03
N LEU A 74 5.13 7.25 -18.31
CA LEU A 74 5.79 7.22 -19.62
C LEU A 74 4.84 6.73 -20.72
N GLY A 75 4.04 5.71 -20.43
CA GLY A 75 3.00 5.22 -21.34
C GLY A 75 1.98 6.30 -21.70
N GLU A 76 1.51 7.06 -20.70
CA GLU A 76 0.65 8.23 -20.90
C GLU A 76 1.35 9.28 -21.78
N PHE A 77 2.58 9.69 -21.46
CA PHE A 77 3.33 10.64 -22.28
C PHE A 77 3.46 10.19 -23.75
N ILE A 78 3.89 8.95 -23.99
CA ILE A 78 4.13 8.42 -25.34
C ILE A 78 2.83 8.33 -26.14
N CYS A 79 1.73 7.90 -25.51
CA CYS A 79 0.46 7.71 -26.20
C CYS A 79 -0.18 9.02 -26.71
N TYR A 80 0.20 10.18 -26.19
CA TYR A 80 -0.32 11.46 -26.67
C TYR A 80 0.57 12.13 -27.73
N ILE A 81 1.78 11.60 -28.01
CA ILE A 81 2.64 12.10 -29.10
C ILE A 81 1.95 12.02 -30.48
N PRO A 82 1.32 10.89 -30.89
CA PRO A 82 0.66 10.82 -32.19
C PRO A 82 -0.51 11.79 -32.31
N LEU A 83 -1.22 12.06 -31.20
CA LEU A 83 -2.33 13.02 -31.17
C LEU A 83 -1.85 14.42 -31.59
N GLY A 84 -0.79 14.92 -30.94
CA GLY A 84 -0.19 16.21 -31.31
C GLY A 84 0.40 16.23 -32.73
N PHE A 85 0.98 15.12 -33.19
CA PHE A 85 1.51 15.03 -34.56
C PHE A 85 0.40 15.13 -35.61
N MET A 86 -0.76 14.54 -35.34
CA MET A 86 -1.90 14.54 -36.26
C MET A 86 -2.61 15.92 -36.31
N THR A 87 -2.68 16.66 -35.21
CA THR A 87 -3.32 17.99 -35.22
C THR A 87 -2.59 18.99 -36.12
N ILE A 88 -1.25 18.95 -36.15
CA ILE A 88 -0.46 19.83 -37.03
C ILE A 88 -0.46 19.36 -38.50
N MET A 89 -0.75 18.08 -38.76
CA MET A 89 -0.87 17.55 -40.12
C MET A 89 -2.10 18.10 -40.86
N ILE A 90 -3.18 18.40 -40.13
CA ILE A 90 -4.44 18.95 -40.67
C ILE A 90 -4.33 20.46 -40.95
N ALA A 91 -3.41 21.14 -40.27
CA ALA A 91 -3.34 22.59 -40.32
C ALA A 91 -2.97 23.11 -41.72
N VAL A 92 -3.67 24.16 -42.18
CA VAL A 92 -3.51 24.75 -43.52
C VAL A 92 -2.27 25.65 -43.54
N TRP A 93 -1.29 25.30 -44.39
CA TRP A 93 -0.03 26.03 -44.49
C TRP A 93 -0.17 27.21 -45.45
N SER A 94 -0.52 28.40 -44.95
CA SER A 94 -0.34 29.62 -45.75
C SER A 94 1.14 30.03 -45.72
N GLY A 95 1.72 30.35 -46.89
CA GLY A 95 3.17 30.58 -47.05
C GLY A 95 3.77 31.76 -46.24
N LYS A 96 2.99 32.47 -45.42
CA LYS A 96 3.43 33.63 -44.63
C LYS A 96 3.91 33.23 -43.23
N ARG A 97 5.12 33.65 -42.84
CA ARG A 97 5.77 33.33 -41.56
C ARG A 97 4.92 33.67 -40.31
N ARG A 98 4.16 34.77 -40.33
CA ARG A 98 3.25 35.17 -39.23
C ARG A 98 2.03 34.25 -39.07
N ALA A 99 1.50 33.70 -40.16
CA ALA A 99 0.37 32.78 -40.11
C ALA A 99 0.73 31.40 -39.53
N ARG A 100 2.02 31.04 -39.56
CA ARG A 100 2.51 29.74 -39.06
C ARG A 100 2.52 29.62 -37.55
N TRP A 101 2.82 30.69 -36.81
CA TRP A 101 2.74 30.65 -35.35
C TRP A 101 1.29 30.50 -34.87
N VAL A 102 0.34 31.16 -35.56
CA VAL A 102 -1.10 30.99 -35.32
C VAL A 102 -1.53 29.53 -35.54
N VAL A 103 -1.10 28.92 -36.64
CA VAL A 103 -1.34 27.49 -36.92
C VAL A 103 -0.77 26.59 -35.83
N TYR A 104 0.46 26.87 -35.36
CA TYR A 104 1.10 26.10 -34.30
C TYR A 104 0.31 26.21 -32.97
N VAL A 105 -0.12 27.41 -32.59
CA VAL A 105 -0.93 27.64 -31.37
C VAL A 105 -2.28 26.94 -31.48
N LEU A 106 -2.97 27.04 -32.62
CA LEU A 106 -4.25 26.36 -32.83
C LEU A 106 -4.14 24.84 -32.77
N ALA A 107 -3.06 24.26 -33.30
CA ALA A 107 -2.80 22.82 -33.21
C ALA A 107 -2.58 22.35 -31.76
N HIS A 108 -1.94 23.16 -30.92
CA HIS A 108 -1.80 22.88 -29.48
C HIS A 108 -3.11 22.99 -28.73
N ILE A 109 -3.90 24.04 -29.00
CA ILE A 109 -5.22 24.21 -28.40
C ILE A 109 -6.10 23.01 -28.74
N LEU A 110 -6.13 22.60 -30.02
CA LEU A 110 -6.89 21.42 -30.44
C LEU A 110 -6.41 20.13 -29.75
N ALA A 111 -5.09 19.91 -29.70
CA ALA A 111 -4.53 18.74 -29.01
C ALA A 111 -4.87 18.74 -27.51
N ALA A 112 -4.77 19.90 -26.84
CA ALA A 112 -5.11 20.04 -25.43
C ALA A 112 -6.60 19.79 -25.16
N LEU A 113 -7.50 20.31 -26.01
CA LEU A 113 -8.94 20.05 -25.90
C LEU A 113 -9.27 18.57 -26.04
N LEU A 114 -8.65 17.88 -27.01
CA LEU A 114 -8.82 16.43 -27.19
C LEU A 114 -8.25 15.64 -26.00
N THR A 115 -7.10 16.05 -25.46
CA THR A 115 -6.53 15.45 -24.24
C THR A 115 -7.48 15.60 -23.05
N VAL A 116 -8.02 16.80 -22.82
CA VAL A 116 -9.00 17.06 -21.76
C VAL A 116 -10.25 16.20 -21.96
N LEU A 117 -10.77 16.09 -23.19
CA LEU A 117 -11.92 15.24 -23.51
C LEU A 117 -11.67 13.77 -23.15
N VAL A 118 -10.53 13.20 -23.56
CA VAL A 118 -10.17 11.81 -23.22
C VAL A 118 -10.07 11.63 -21.70
N ARG A 119 -9.48 12.61 -20.99
CA ARG A 119 -9.30 12.55 -19.54
C ARG A 119 -10.59 12.68 -18.74
N ILE A 120 -11.56 13.46 -19.23
CA ILE A 120 -12.93 13.52 -18.66
C ILE A 120 -13.57 12.13 -18.66
N ILE A 121 -13.41 11.37 -19.76
CA ILE A 121 -13.98 10.03 -19.86
C ILE A 121 -13.27 9.04 -18.94
N GLN A 122 -11.94 9.15 -18.80
CA GLN A 122 -11.13 8.23 -17.99
C GLN A 122 -11.36 8.43 -16.48
N ILE A 123 -11.46 9.66 -16.01
CA ILE A 123 -11.48 10.00 -14.56
C ILE A 123 -12.91 10.33 -14.07
N GLY A 124 -13.81 10.74 -14.97
CA GLY A 124 -15.17 11.20 -14.63
C GLY A 124 -15.25 12.72 -14.39
N PRO A 125 -16.44 13.25 -14.04
CA PRO A 125 -16.70 14.69 -13.93
C PRO A 125 -16.12 15.35 -12.66
N ALA A 126 -15.56 14.59 -11.72
CA ALA A 126 -14.98 15.14 -10.50
C ALA A 126 -13.56 15.67 -10.78
N TRP A 127 -13.43 16.99 -10.91
CA TRP A 127 -12.15 17.67 -11.11
C TRP A 127 -11.57 18.12 -9.76
N HIS A 128 -10.33 17.71 -9.50
CA HIS A 128 -9.56 18.08 -8.31
C HIS A 128 -8.16 18.52 -8.76
N VAL A 129 -7.36 19.18 -7.92
CA VAL A 129 -6.00 19.60 -8.29
C VAL A 129 -5.15 18.40 -8.77
N ALA A 130 -5.33 17.22 -8.17
CA ALA A 130 -4.68 15.98 -8.61
C ALA A 130 -5.01 15.59 -10.06
N THR A 131 -6.22 15.87 -10.56
CA THR A 131 -6.60 15.54 -11.95
C THR A 131 -5.96 16.50 -12.95
N LEU A 132 -5.68 17.75 -12.55
CA LEU A 132 -4.93 18.71 -13.36
C LEU A 132 -3.46 18.30 -13.53
N VAL A 133 -2.82 17.80 -12.46
CA VAL A 133 -1.46 17.24 -12.54
C VAL A 133 -1.41 16.06 -13.49
N GLY A 134 -2.45 15.22 -13.49
CA GLY A 134 -2.61 14.12 -14.44
C GLY A 134 -2.65 14.56 -15.91
N LEU A 135 -2.90 15.83 -16.24
CA LEU A 135 -2.87 16.32 -17.62
C LEU A 135 -1.46 16.66 -18.11
N ILE A 136 -0.49 16.86 -17.21
CA ILE A 136 0.85 17.38 -17.57
C ILE A 136 1.55 16.47 -18.57
N LEU A 137 1.66 15.17 -18.26
CA LEU A 137 2.36 14.21 -19.13
C LEU A 137 1.66 14.04 -20.50
N PRO A 138 0.33 13.84 -20.58
CA PRO A 138 -0.38 13.86 -21.87
C PRO A 138 -0.16 15.14 -22.69
N LEU A 139 -0.22 16.32 -22.06
CA LEU A 139 -0.03 17.60 -22.76
C LEU A 139 1.41 17.78 -23.25
N LEU A 140 2.42 17.35 -22.47
CA LEU A 140 3.82 17.30 -22.90
C LEU A 140 4.02 16.36 -24.08
N GLY A 141 3.33 15.21 -24.09
CA GLY A 141 3.30 14.30 -25.24
C GLY A 141 2.75 14.98 -26.49
N CYS A 142 1.61 15.67 -26.37
CA CYS A 142 1.02 16.46 -27.45
C CYS A 142 1.96 17.56 -27.96
N LEU A 143 2.59 18.32 -27.05
CA LEU A 143 3.59 19.36 -27.37
C LEU A 143 4.72 18.78 -28.22
N LEU A 144 5.29 17.63 -27.80
CA LEU A 144 6.32 16.94 -28.55
C LEU A 144 5.79 16.48 -29.92
N GLY A 145 4.60 15.92 -29.98
CA GLY A 145 3.92 15.52 -31.21
C GLY A 145 3.78 16.66 -32.23
N VAL A 146 3.26 17.81 -31.80
CA VAL A 146 3.11 18.99 -32.67
C VAL A 146 4.47 19.49 -33.14
N TRP A 147 5.47 19.54 -32.25
CA TRP A 147 6.83 19.92 -32.61
C TRP A 147 7.45 18.98 -33.64
N LEU A 148 7.28 17.66 -33.48
CA LEU A 148 7.73 16.66 -34.44
C LEU A 148 7.07 16.85 -35.81
N GLY A 149 5.74 17.00 -35.83
CA GLY A 149 4.98 17.18 -37.07
C GLY A 149 5.36 18.46 -37.82
N ASP A 150 5.47 19.59 -37.11
CA ASP A 150 5.90 20.85 -37.73
C ASP A 150 7.32 20.74 -38.33
N ASN A 151 8.28 20.10 -37.65
CA ASN A 151 9.61 19.86 -38.24
C ASN A 151 9.58 18.88 -39.43
N TRP A 152 8.71 17.86 -39.38
CA TRP A 152 8.55 16.88 -40.45
C TRP A 152 7.98 17.48 -41.74
N PHE A 153 7.03 18.41 -41.62
CA PHE A 153 6.37 19.05 -42.76
C PHE A 153 7.10 20.30 -43.29
N ARG A 154 8.17 20.78 -42.61
CA ARG A 154 9.00 21.93 -43.00
C ARG A 154 9.93 21.70 -44.22
N GLY A 155 9.98 20.49 -44.77
CA GLY A 155 10.77 20.13 -45.96
C GLY A 155 12.03 19.31 -45.67
N TRP A 156 12.72 18.85 -46.72
CA TRP A 156 13.83 17.87 -46.62
C TRP A 156 14.97 18.30 -45.68
N ARG A 157 15.39 19.57 -45.73
CA ARG A 157 16.44 20.09 -44.83
C ARG A 157 16.04 20.04 -43.36
N ALA A 158 14.78 20.34 -43.04
CA ALA A 158 14.28 20.27 -41.66
C ALA A 158 14.20 18.83 -41.15
N ARG A 159 13.90 17.86 -42.03
CA ARG A 159 13.92 16.42 -41.71
C ARG A 159 15.33 15.91 -41.41
N LEU A 160 16.33 16.34 -42.18
CA LEU A 160 17.73 15.98 -41.92
C LEU A 160 18.21 16.48 -40.55
N TRP A 161 17.83 17.70 -40.17
CA TRP A 161 18.16 18.28 -38.85
C TRP A 161 17.29 17.75 -37.71
N LEU A 162 16.24 16.96 -37.98
CA LEU A 162 15.39 16.36 -36.96
C LEU A 162 16.14 15.27 -36.20
N GLY A 163 16.96 14.46 -36.89
CA GLY A 163 17.75 13.39 -36.27
C GLY A 163 18.67 13.89 -35.15
N PRO A 164 19.57 14.86 -35.39
CA PRO A 164 20.39 15.44 -34.34
C PRO A 164 19.59 16.05 -33.18
N LYS A 165 18.47 16.73 -33.47
CA LYS A 165 17.61 17.28 -32.41
C LYS A 165 16.94 16.20 -31.56
N LEU A 166 16.53 15.10 -32.18
CA LEU A 166 15.99 13.93 -31.50
C LEU A 166 17.06 13.25 -30.64
N ILE A 167 18.30 13.17 -31.11
CA ILE A 167 19.42 12.65 -30.32
C ILE A 167 19.64 13.53 -29.09
N VAL A 168 19.70 14.86 -29.25
CA VAL A 168 19.83 15.78 -28.11
C VAL A 168 18.66 15.63 -27.13
N LEU A 169 17.42 15.56 -27.65
CA LEU A 169 16.24 15.36 -26.82
C LEU A 169 16.29 14.01 -26.09
N ALA A 170 16.70 12.93 -26.75
CA ALA A 170 16.86 11.62 -26.15
C ALA A 170 17.97 11.62 -25.08
N CYS A 171 19.10 12.29 -25.34
CA CYS A 171 20.16 12.49 -24.36
C CYS A 171 19.66 13.28 -23.15
N LEU A 172 18.79 14.28 -23.32
CA LEU A 172 18.19 15.02 -22.20
C LEU A 172 17.15 14.17 -21.45
N LEU A 173 16.32 13.41 -22.16
CA LEU A 173 15.28 12.54 -21.57
C LEU A 173 15.85 11.32 -20.87
N VAL A 174 17.03 10.83 -21.26
CA VAL A 174 17.71 9.70 -20.60
C VAL A 174 18.76 10.19 -19.61
N GLY A 175 19.60 11.12 -20.03
CA GLY A 175 20.68 11.69 -19.22
C GLY A 175 20.16 12.54 -18.06
N GLY A 176 19.08 13.30 -18.26
CA GLY A 176 18.44 14.11 -17.21
C GLY A 176 17.99 13.27 -16.02
N PRO A 177 17.13 12.25 -16.21
CA PRO A 177 16.74 11.34 -15.15
C PRO A 177 17.91 10.56 -14.54
N TYR A 178 18.91 10.17 -15.34
CA TYR A 178 20.11 9.51 -14.82
C TYR A 178 20.91 10.42 -13.86
N VAL A 179 21.14 11.68 -14.24
CA VAL A 179 21.79 12.68 -13.38
C VAL A 179 20.93 12.93 -12.14
N LEU A 180 19.62 13.08 -12.30
CA LEU A 180 18.69 13.32 -11.20
C LEU A 180 18.71 12.14 -10.21
N LEU A 181 18.67 10.90 -10.70
CA LEU A 181 18.78 9.69 -9.89
C LEU A 181 20.10 9.67 -9.11
N ARG A 182 21.23 10.00 -9.77
CA ARG A 182 22.54 10.12 -9.12
C ARG A 182 22.60 11.20 -8.03
N THR A 183 21.86 12.30 -8.19
CA THR A 183 21.82 13.37 -7.18
C THR A 183 20.87 13.09 -6.02
N VAL A 184 19.83 12.27 -6.27
CA VAL A 184 18.81 11.92 -5.29
C VAL A 184 19.23 10.73 -4.42
N VAL A 185 19.99 9.79 -4.98
CA VAL A 185 20.50 8.62 -4.28
C VAL A 185 21.82 8.97 -3.57
N ALA A 186 21.85 8.80 -2.26
CA ALA A 186 23.04 8.96 -1.42
C ALA A 186 23.69 7.60 -1.10
N GLU A 187 24.98 7.59 -0.82
CA GLU A 187 25.73 6.38 -0.42
C GLU A 187 25.54 6.03 1.06
N ALA A 188 25.13 7.01 1.87
CA ALA A 188 24.95 6.89 3.32
C ALA A 188 23.59 7.46 3.76
N PRO A 189 23.01 6.93 4.85
CA PRO A 189 21.82 7.51 5.46
C PRO A 189 22.15 8.86 6.12
N LEU A 190 21.11 9.61 6.48
CA LEU A 190 21.26 10.86 7.22
C LEU A 190 21.89 10.60 8.60
N PRO A 191 22.74 11.52 9.11
CA PRO A 191 23.51 11.33 10.32
C PRO A 191 22.69 11.65 11.58
N PHE A 192 21.55 10.99 11.76
CA PHE A 192 20.77 11.06 13.00
C PHE A 192 20.60 9.69 13.65
N GLU A 193 20.50 9.71 14.97
CA GLU A 193 20.17 8.53 15.77
C GLU A 193 18.66 8.37 15.85
N VAL A 194 18.19 7.15 15.68
CA VAL A 194 16.77 6.82 15.81
C VAL A 194 16.47 6.67 17.30
N ALA A 195 15.29 7.13 17.73
CA ALA A 195 14.83 6.89 19.08
C ALA A 195 14.92 5.40 19.44
N GLN A 196 15.45 5.11 20.62
CA GLN A 196 15.43 3.75 21.16
C GLN A 196 13.99 3.36 21.46
N VAL A 197 13.62 2.11 21.17
CA VAL A 197 12.26 1.60 21.39
C VAL A 197 12.32 0.53 22.47
N THR A 198 12.15 0.94 23.72
CA THR A 198 12.13 0.02 24.86
C THR A 198 10.73 -0.57 25.11
N SER A 199 10.65 -1.71 25.79
CA SER A 199 9.38 -2.31 26.21
C SER A 199 8.58 -1.41 27.16
N GLU A 200 9.25 -0.58 27.96
CA GLU A 200 8.60 0.43 28.80
C GLU A 200 7.94 1.55 27.98
N GLU A 201 8.64 2.09 26.97
CA GLU A 201 8.08 3.13 26.10
C GLU A 201 6.89 2.61 25.27
N LYS A 202 6.99 1.40 24.71
CA LYS A 202 5.86 0.76 24.02
C LYS A 202 4.64 0.67 24.92
N ARG A 203 4.81 0.22 26.17
CA ARG A 203 3.72 0.14 27.17
C ARG A 203 3.12 1.52 27.45
N ARG A 204 3.95 2.52 27.73
CA ARG A 204 3.50 3.90 28.00
C ARG A 204 2.64 4.42 26.85
N LEU A 205 3.13 4.30 25.61
CA LEU A 205 2.47 4.80 24.41
C LEU A 205 1.16 4.06 24.13
N VAL A 206 1.13 2.73 24.28
CA VAL A 206 -0.10 1.94 24.13
C VAL A 206 -1.14 2.35 25.18
N HIS A 207 -0.74 2.56 26.43
CA HIS A 207 -1.66 3.03 27.47
C HIS A 207 -2.19 4.44 27.16
N LEU A 208 -1.33 5.35 26.74
CA LEU A 208 -1.70 6.71 26.34
C LEU A 208 -2.75 6.68 25.23
N ILE A 209 -2.50 5.94 24.14
CA ILE A 209 -3.40 5.84 22.98
C ILE A 209 -4.71 5.14 23.35
N ARG A 210 -4.66 4.03 24.11
CA ARG A 210 -5.86 3.29 24.54
C ARG A 210 -6.76 4.13 25.43
N SER A 211 -6.18 4.92 26.34
CA SER A 211 -6.93 5.79 27.26
C SER A 211 -7.72 6.89 26.54
N LYS A 212 -7.31 7.27 25.33
CA LYS A 212 -7.94 8.33 24.52
C LYS A 212 -8.52 7.78 23.21
N SER A 213 -8.97 6.53 23.19
CA SER A 213 -9.46 5.89 21.96
C SER A 213 -10.56 6.71 21.26
N PRO A 214 -10.39 7.08 19.97
CA PRO A 214 -11.37 7.89 19.25
C PRO A 214 -12.68 7.13 18.94
N ARG A 215 -12.67 5.80 19.03
CA ARG A 215 -13.84 4.96 18.74
C ARG A 215 -14.84 4.89 19.90
N SER A 216 -14.39 5.17 21.14
CA SER A 216 -15.26 5.16 22.32
C SER A 216 -15.99 6.50 22.56
N LEU A 217 -15.67 7.53 21.79
CA LEU A 217 -16.27 8.86 21.91
C LEU A 217 -17.74 8.88 21.43
N GLN A 218 -18.57 9.64 22.13
CA GLN A 218 -19.93 9.98 21.68
C GLN A 218 -19.89 11.11 20.63
N GLU A 219 -21.00 11.36 19.92
CA GLU A 219 -21.07 12.24 18.74
C GLU A 219 -20.71 13.72 18.99
N ASN A 220 -20.68 14.18 20.24
CA ASN A 220 -20.31 15.55 20.62
C ASN A 220 -19.13 15.60 21.61
N GLN A 221 -18.48 14.47 21.86
CA GLN A 221 -17.32 14.42 22.75
C GLN A 221 -16.04 14.55 21.94
N THR A 222 -15.07 15.25 22.50
CA THR A 222 -13.72 15.38 21.96
C THR A 222 -12.70 14.91 22.98
N HIS A 223 -11.58 14.40 22.48
CA HIS A 223 -10.38 14.18 23.28
C HIS A 223 -9.22 14.94 22.66
N THR A 224 -8.34 15.42 23.52
CA THR A 224 -7.06 16.02 23.13
C THR A 224 -5.94 15.06 23.48
N LEU A 225 -5.17 14.65 22.48
CA LEU A 225 -3.97 13.84 22.62
C LEU A 225 -2.76 14.77 22.46
N ALA A 226 -1.93 14.85 23.49
CA ALA A 226 -0.64 15.52 23.44
C ALA A 226 0.43 14.44 23.29
N LEU A 227 1.26 14.56 22.26
CA LEU A 227 2.42 13.71 22.00
C LEU A 227 3.65 14.59 21.99
N SER A 228 4.65 14.24 22.80
CA SER A 228 5.96 14.88 22.71
C SER A 228 6.68 14.48 21.40
N GLU A 229 7.67 15.26 21.00
CA GLU A 229 8.58 14.92 19.90
C GLU A 229 9.17 13.51 20.10
N GLN A 230 9.60 13.20 21.33
CA GLN A 230 10.11 11.87 21.68
C GLN A 230 9.04 10.78 21.49
N ASP A 231 7.78 11.02 21.87
CA ASP A 231 6.68 10.05 21.65
C ASP A 231 6.50 9.75 20.15
N ILE A 232 6.52 10.79 19.30
CA ILE A 232 6.41 10.64 17.84
C ILE A 232 7.61 9.88 17.29
N ASN A 233 8.82 10.23 17.73
CA ASN A 233 10.05 9.58 17.27
C ASN A 233 10.12 8.11 17.68
N VAL A 234 9.66 7.74 18.87
CA VAL A 234 9.53 6.33 19.29
C VAL A 234 8.47 5.62 18.45
N LEU A 235 7.31 6.23 18.19
CA LEU A 235 6.27 5.63 17.34
C LEU A 235 6.76 5.41 15.90
N LEU A 236 7.50 6.36 15.33
CA LEU A 236 8.11 6.25 14.00
C LEU A 236 9.18 5.17 13.96
N ALA A 237 10.10 5.17 14.93
CA ALA A 237 11.13 4.15 15.06
C ALA A 237 10.51 2.75 15.16
N TRP A 238 9.49 2.61 16.01
CA TRP A 238 8.77 1.36 16.19
C TRP A 238 8.05 0.93 14.91
N GLY A 239 7.26 1.79 14.29
CA GLY A 239 6.52 1.45 13.06
C GLY A 239 7.44 1.11 11.88
N LEU A 240 8.56 1.80 11.73
CA LEU A 240 9.55 1.52 10.68
C LEU A 240 10.35 0.25 10.94
N SER A 241 10.54 -0.15 12.20
CA SER A 241 11.20 -1.41 12.57
C SER A 241 10.41 -2.66 12.15
N LEU A 242 9.10 -2.53 11.90
CA LEU A 242 8.21 -3.67 11.57
C LEU A 242 8.33 -4.18 10.13
N GLY A 243 8.98 -3.46 9.22
CA GLY A 243 9.05 -3.89 7.82
C GLY A 243 10.47 -4.13 7.33
N SER A 244 10.60 -4.47 6.05
CA SER A 244 11.87 -4.92 5.46
C SER A 244 12.78 -3.75 5.07
N GLY A 245 14.02 -3.79 5.55
CA GLY A 245 15.09 -2.86 5.16
C GLY A 245 15.47 -1.84 6.22
N GLN A 246 16.68 -1.27 6.07
CA GLN A 246 17.16 -0.22 6.96
C GLN A 246 16.45 1.10 6.66
N ARG A 247 15.50 1.46 7.52
CA ARG A 247 14.75 2.71 7.42
C ARG A 247 14.90 3.48 8.71
N LYS A 248 15.10 4.78 8.57
CA LYS A 248 15.21 5.69 9.70
C LYS A 248 14.34 6.90 9.42
N ALA A 249 13.62 7.36 10.43
CA ALA A 249 12.95 8.65 10.38
C ALA A 249 13.06 9.34 11.74
N MET A 250 13.07 10.66 11.69
CA MET A 250 13.05 11.52 12.85
C MET A 250 12.21 12.76 12.53
N VAL A 251 11.43 13.19 13.49
CA VAL A 251 10.61 14.39 13.46
C VAL A 251 11.16 15.37 14.48
N HIS A 252 11.22 16.63 14.07
CA HIS A 252 11.40 17.78 14.96
C HIS A 252 10.15 18.66 14.93
N LEU A 253 9.70 19.09 16.11
CA LEU A 253 8.51 19.91 16.28
C LEU A 253 8.90 21.33 16.69
N ASP A 254 8.60 22.29 15.82
CA ASP A 254 8.75 23.71 16.08
C ASP A 254 7.35 24.37 16.20
N PRO A 255 7.25 25.57 16.80
CA PRO A 255 6.00 26.32 16.81
C PRO A 255 5.43 26.53 15.39
N ASN A 256 4.26 25.96 15.11
CA ASN A 256 3.56 25.95 13.81
C ASN A 256 4.25 25.20 12.66
N SER A 257 5.37 24.50 12.88
CA SER A 257 6.03 23.70 11.83
C SER A 257 6.56 22.37 12.33
N ALA A 258 6.54 21.36 11.47
CA ALA A 258 7.15 20.07 11.72
C ALA A 258 8.17 19.76 10.63
N SER A 259 9.36 19.36 11.04
CA SER A 259 10.43 18.90 10.15
C SER A 259 10.54 17.38 10.24
N LEU A 260 10.54 16.70 9.10
CA LEU A 260 10.71 15.24 8.99
C LEU A 260 11.97 14.95 8.20
N ALA A 261 12.90 14.21 8.80
CA ALA A 261 14.06 13.63 8.17
C ALA A 261 13.86 12.12 8.02
N THR A 262 14.09 11.57 6.84
CA THR A 262 13.96 10.13 6.57
C THR A 262 15.07 9.61 5.66
N SER A 263 15.49 8.37 5.91
CA SER A 263 16.46 7.63 5.10
C SER A 263 15.91 6.24 4.80
N LEU A 264 15.67 5.98 3.52
CA LEU A 264 15.18 4.70 3.01
C LEU A 264 16.30 3.99 2.26
N HIS A 265 16.72 2.82 2.75
CA HIS A 265 17.64 1.97 2.01
C HIS A 265 17.00 1.43 0.72
N LEU A 266 17.69 1.54 -0.40
CA LEU A 266 17.27 1.07 -1.71
C LEU A 266 18.00 -0.25 -2.02
N PRO A 267 17.30 -1.39 -2.15
CA PRO A 267 17.89 -2.66 -2.60
C PRO A 267 18.26 -2.58 -4.09
N LEU A 268 19.35 -1.87 -4.40
CA LEU A 268 20.02 -1.93 -5.70
C LEU A 268 20.88 -3.21 -5.76
N LYS A 269 21.41 -3.54 -6.96
CA LYS A 269 22.24 -4.73 -7.18
C LYS A 269 23.33 -4.89 -6.11
N ASP A 270 23.65 -6.15 -5.80
CA ASP A 270 24.58 -6.55 -4.75
C ASP A 270 25.86 -5.70 -4.69
N GLY A 271 26.13 -5.12 -3.52
CA GLY A 271 27.34 -4.35 -3.22
C GLY A 271 27.20 -2.82 -3.26
N MET A 272 26.06 -2.28 -3.70
CA MET A 272 25.81 -0.83 -3.66
C MET A 272 24.90 -0.46 -2.49
N ASN A 273 25.47 0.20 -1.46
CA ASN A 273 24.67 0.88 -0.45
C ASN A 273 24.08 2.15 -1.06
N ALA A 274 22.75 2.20 -1.14
CA ALA A 274 22.03 3.32 -1.72
C ALA A 274 20.89 3.72 -0.80
N TYR A 275 20.78 5.01 -0.52
CA TYR A 275 19.78 5.57 0.36
C TYR A 275 19.05 6.71 -0.34
N LEU A 276 17.72 6.71 -0.20
CA LEU A 276 16.89 7.87 -0.51
C LEU A 276 16.72 8.68 0.77
N ASN A 277 17.44 9.80 0.85
CA ASN A 277 17.36 10.74 1.97
C ASN A 277 16.34 11.83 1.63
N VAL A 278 15.38 12.05 2.50
CA VAL A 278 14.39 13.12 2.34
C VAL A 278 14.33 13.93 3.62
N GLU A 279 14.47 15.24 3.51
CA GLU A 279 14.21 16.19 4.59
C GLU A 279 13.13 17.14 4.11
N LEU A 280 12.06 17.28 4.88
CA LEU A 280 10.99 18.21 4.57
C LEU A 280 10.56 18.97 5.81
N THR A 281 10.19 20.23 5.63
CA THR A 281 9.57 21.06 6.66
C THR A 281 8.20 21.45 6.15
N SER A 282 7.20 21.28 7.02
CA SER A 282 5.81 21.54 6.69
C SER A 282 5.12 22.31 7.79
N GLN A 283 4.11 23.08 7.42
CA GLN A 283 3.16 23.67 8.35
C GLN A 283 1.81 23.00 8.11
N ALA A 284 1.10 22.70 9.19
CA ALA A 284 -0.21 22.08 9.12
C ALA A 284 -1.19 22.91 9.94
N ARG A 285 -2.37 23.18 9.38
CA ARG A 285 -3.45 23.90 10.06
C ARG A 285 -4.79 23.27 9.73
N VAL A 286 -5.67 23.19 10.72
CA VAL A 286 -7.04 22.74 10.54
C VAL A 286 -7.93 23.99 10.42
N ASP A 287 -8.73 24.06 9.37
CA ASP A 287 -9.75 25.10 9.18
C ASP A 287 -11.08 24.44 8.80
N ARG A 288 -12.09 24.52 9.68
CA ARG A 288 -13.44 23.98 9.46
C ARG A 288 -13.45 22.54 8.93
N ASP A 289 -12.81 21.62 9.66
CA ASP A 289 -12.66 20.19 9.33
C ASP A 289 -11.84 19.91 8.04
N PHE A 290 -11.11 20.90 7.55
CA PHE A 290 -10.20 20.76 6.40
C PHE A 290 -8.76 20.91 6.86
N LEU A 291 -7.93 19.89 6.61
CA LEU A 291 -6.51 19.90 6.96
C LEU A 291 -5.69 20.51 5.83
N ASN A 292 -5.16 21.72 6.03
CA ASN A 292 -4.27 22.37 5.09
C ASN A 292 -2.81 22.12 5.47
N VAL A 293 -2.03 21.55 4.55
CA VAL A 293 -0.60 21.29 4.70
C VAL A 293 0.18 22.07 3.65
N THR A 294 1.13 22.88 4.10
CA THR A 294 2.04 23.64 3.24
C THR A 294 3.47 23.18 3.46
N LEU A 295 4.15 22.79 2.39
CA LEU A 295 5.58 22.49 2.42
C LEU A 295 6.38 23.79 2.33
N THR A 296 7.22 24.07 3.32
CA THR A 296 8.09 25.25 3.32
C THR A 296 9.46 24.95 2.77
N SER A 297 9.96 23.74 2.98
CA SER A 297 11.24 23.24 2.47
C SER A 297 11.13 21.75 2.16
N CYS A 298 11.82 21.30 1.11
CA CYS A 298 11.99 19.88 0.82
C CYS A 298 13.33 19.66 0.12
N ARG A 299 14.14 18.76 0.65
CA ARG A 299 15.40 18.30 0.09
C ARG A 299 15.33 16.79 -0.11
N ILE A 300 15.63 16.35 -1.33
CA ILE A 300 15.67 14.93 -1.69
C ILE A 300 17.09 14.63 -2.17
N GLY A 301 17.84 13.84 -1.41
CA GLY A 301 19.27 13.63 -1.59
C GLY A 301 20.03 14.95 -1.49
N SER A 302 20.69 15.33 -2.58
CA SER A 302 21.38 16.63 -2.72
C SER A 302 20.53 17.74 -3.38
N VAL A 303 19.29 17.43 -3.80
CA VAL A 303 18.44 18.35 -4.54
C VAL A 303 17.47 19.05 -3.61
N THR A 304 17.61 20.36 -3.44
CA THR A 304 16.61 21.20 -2.76
C THR A 304 15.54 21.64 -3.75
N LEU A 305 14.28 21.34 -3.46
CA LEU A 305 13.16 21.71 -4.31
C LEU A 305 12.93 23.23 -4.25
N PRO A 306 12.81 23.92 -5.40
CA PRO A 306 12.47 25.34 -5.43
C PRO A 306 11.08 25.63 -4.84
N ILE A 307 10.91 26.81 -4.24
CA ILE A 307 9.66 27.22 -3.57
C ILE A 307 8.44 27.14 -4.51
N TRP A 308 8.56 27.56 -5.77
CA TRP A 308 7.44 27.48 -6.74
C TRP A 308 6.93 26.04 -6.96
N LEU A 309 7.81 25.04 -6.82
CA LEU A 309 7.42 23.65 -6.93
C LEU A 309 6.69 23.20 -5.66
N LEU A 310 7.15 23.65 -4.49
CA LEU A 310 6.48 23.40 -3.21
C LEU A 310 5.09 24.05 -3.15
N GLU A 311 4.95 25.27 -3.66
CA GLU A 311 3.67 25.98 -3.79
C GLU A 311 2.70 25.22 -4.73
N GLY A 312 3.22 24.60 -5.79
CA GLY A 312 2.42 23.76 -6.69
C GLY A 312 2.03 22.40 -6.08
N VAL A 313 2.91 21.79 -5.28
CA VAL A 313 2.70 20.45 -4.68
C VAL A 313 1.86 20.52 -3.40
N SER A 314 1.93 21.60 -2.63
CA SER A 314 1.21 21.72 -1.34
C SER A 314 -0.30 21.55 -1.48
N PRO A 315 -1.01 22.20 -2.43
CA PRO A 315 -2.44 21.97 -2.65
C PRO A 315 -2.75 20.53 -3.07
N MET A 316 -1.82 19.85 -3.75
CA MET A 316 -1.98 18.44 -4.13
C MET A 316 -1.91 17.54 -2.90
N ILE A 317 -0.97 17.75 -1.98
CA ILE A 317 -0.87 17.01 -0.72
C ILE A 317 -2.11 17.26 0.14
N THR A 318 -2.50 18.51 0.30
CA THR A 318 -3.74 18.90 0.99
C THR A 318 -4.96 18.20 0.39
N SER A 319 -5.11 18.24 -0.93
CA SER A 319 -6.22 17.54 -1.62
C SER A 319 -6.17 16.02 -1.40
N LEU A 320 -4.98 15.42 -1.44
CA LEU A 320 -4.78 14.00 -1.20
C LEU A 320 -5.20 13.61 0.23
N LEU A 321 -4.82 14.38 1.25
CA LEU A 321 -5.16 14.10 2.65
C LEU A 321 -6.66 14.23 2.93
N ASN A 322 -7.33 15.22 2.35
CA ASN A 322 -8.75 15.48 2.63
C ASN A 322 -9.72 14.62 1.79
N HIS A 323 -9.32 14.15 0.62
CA HIS A 323 -10.23 13.45 -0.30
C HIS A 323 -9.92 11.97 -0.52
N SER A 324 -8.72 11.50 -0.17
CA SER A 324 -8.40 10.07 -0.31
C SER A 324 -9.16 9.24 0.72
N ARG A 325 -9.63 8.07 0.29
CA ARG A 325 -10.46 7.17 1.11
C ARG A 325 -9.82 6.80 2.45
N LEU A 326 -8.50 6.63 2.47
CA LEU A 326 -7.75 6.16 3.63
C LEU A 326 -7.53 7.24 4.72
N PRO A 327 -6.97 8.43 4.43
CA PRO A 327 -6.78 9.47 5.46
C PRO A 327 -8.07 10.20 5.85
N ARG A 328 -9.06 10.29 4.95
CA ARG A 328 -10.27 11.10 5.15
C ARG A 328 -11.01 10.84 6.46
N PRO A 329 -11.27 9.60 6.91
CA PRO A 329 -11.93 9.36 8.20
C PRO A 329 -11.21 9.99 9.40
N PHE A 330 -9.87 10.05 9.34
CA PHE A 330 -9.07 10.65 10.40
C PHE A 330 -9.08 12.18 10.33
N VAL A 331 -9.07 12.74 9.12
CA VAL A 331 -9.20 14.19 8.90
C VAL A 331 -10.60 14.68 9.30
N ASP A 332 -11.67 13.95 8.93
CA ASP A 332 -13.05 14.27 9.31
C ASP A 332 -13.27 14.23 10.84
N ALA A 333 -12.48 13.41 11.55
CA ALA A 333 -12.50 13.35 13.01
C ALA A 333 -11.67 14.46 13.67
N LEU A 334 -10.71 15.06 12.95
CA LEU A 334 -9.80 16.08 13.47
C LEU A 334 -10.54 17.40 13.67
N ARG A 335 -10.44 17.98 14.87
CA ARG A 335 -11.07 19.26 15.24
C ARG A 335 -10.06 20.39 15.35
N ASP A 336 -8.91 20.09 15.92
CA ASP A 336 -7.84 21.06 16.10
C ASP A 336 -6.48 20.36 16.07
N LEU A 337 -5.47 21.10 15.63
CA LEU A 337 -4.09 20.67 15.51
C LEU A 337 -3.18 21.84 15.91
N SER A 338 -2.44 21.68 17.00
CA SER A 338 -1.50 22.67 17.50
C SER A 338 -0.10 22.07 17.57
N LEU A 339 0.85 22.75 16.95
CA LEU A 339 2.28 22.43 16.99
C LEU A 339 2.95 23.45 17.90
N MET A 340 3.41 22.97 19.07
CA MET A 340 4.17 23.72 20.05
C MET A 340 5.63 23.26 20.04
N ASP A 341 6.45 23.90 20.86
CA ASP A 341 7.82 23.47 21.12
C ASP A 341 7.82 22.04 21.67
N ASP A 342 8.48 21.11 20.97
CA ASP A 342 8.57 19.68 21.28
C ASP A 342 7.23 18.94 21.50
N THR A 343 6.08 19.53 21.18
CA THR A 343 4.77 18.93 21.51
C THR A 343 3.75 19.12 20.38
N LEU A 344 3.12 18.02 19.99
CA LEU A 344 1.99 17.97 19.08
C LEU A 344 0.71 17.73 19.87
N GLU A 345 -0.22 18.67 19.84
CA GLU A 345 -1.56 18.51 20.38
C GLU A 345 -2.58 18.30 19.26
N VAL A 346 -3.31 17.20 19.34
CA VAL A 346 -4.34 16.80 18.38
C VAL A 346 -5.66 16.68 19.13
N THR A 347 -6.64 17.52 18.78
CA THR A 347 -8.01 17.38 19.28
C THR A 347 -8.88 16.72 18.22
N TYR A 348 -9.56 15.64 18.58
CA TYR A 348 -10.41 14.88 17.66
C TYR A 348 -11.73 14.47 18.31
N GLY A 349 -12.74 14.28 17.46
CA GLY A 349 -14.03 13.70 17.82
C GLY A 349 -14.12 12.20 17.50
N ARG A 350 -15.34 11.70 17.39
CA ARG A 350 -15.61 10.29 17.10
C ARG A 350 -15.13 9.88 15.70
N LEU A 351 -14.26 8.88 15.63
CA LEU A 351 -13.79 8.29 14.38
C LEU A 351 -14.84 7.32 13.80
N ARG A 352 -15.28 7.58 12.56
CA ARG A 352 -16.19 6.69 11.81
C ARG A 352 -15.46 6.13 10.59
N LEU A 353 -15.29 4.81 10.56
CA LEU A 353 -14.66 4.15 9.43
C LEU A 353 -15.71 3.75 8.38
N PRO A 354 -15.45 3.93 7.08
CA PRO A 354 -16.35 3.50 6.03
C PRO A 354 -16.52 1.97 5.99
N ASP A 355 -17.72 1.50 5.66
CA ASP A 355 -18.03 0.06 5.64
C ASP A 355 -17.48 -0.68 4.41
N ARG A 356 -17.33 0.02 3.26
CA ARG A 356 -16.89 -0.55 1.98
C ARG A 356 -15.60 0.09 1.48
N GLY A 357 -14.73 -0.70 0.84
CA GLY A 357 -13.48 -0.26 0.20
C GLY A 357 -12.35 0.12 1.16
N PHE A 358 -12.65 0.67 2.34
CA PHE A 358 -11.62 1.08 3.31
C PHE A 358 -10.72 -0.07 3.76
N ARG A 359 -11.25 -1.30 3.85
CA ARG A 359 -10.48 -2.48 4.24
C ARG A 359 -9.54 -2.95 3.14
N GLU A 360 -9.99 -2.92 1.90
CA GLU A 360 -9.15 -3.21 0.72
C GLU A 360 -8.02 -2.18 0.59
N ASP A 361 -8.29 -0.91 0.91
CA ASP A 361 -7.27 0.15 0.91
C ASP A 361 -6.20 -0.07 2.00
N ILE A 362 -6.55 -0.71 3.13
CA ILE A 362 -5.59 -1.02 4.20
C ILE A 362 -4.85 -2.34 3.93
N PHE A 363 -5.60 -3.41 3.69
CA PHE A 363 -5.10 -4.79 3.70
C PHE A 363 -4.90 -5.40 2.31
N GLY A 364 -5.44 -4.77 1.26
CA GLY A 364 -5.42 -5.28 -0.11
C GLY A 364 -6.65 -6.13 -0.47
N ALA A 365 -7.00 -6.12 -1.75
CA ALA A 365 -8.16 -6.85 -2.28
C ALA A 365 -8.00 -8.38 -2.18
N GLU A 366 -6.78 -8.90 -2.30
CA GLU A 366 -6.50 -10.34 -2.10
C GLU A 366 -6.77 -10.78 -0.65
N THR A 367 -6.68 -9.85 0.29
CA THR A 367 -6.78 -10.14 1.72
C THR A 367 -8.17 -9.92 2.28
N ALA A 368 -8.81 -8.81 1.91
CA ALA A 368 -10.08 -8.34 2.46
C ALA A 368 -11.12 -8.04 1.36
N GLY A 369 -10.98 -8.62 0.17
CA GLY A 369 -11.93 -8.44 -0.93
C GLY A 369 -13.24 -9.21 -0.74
N ASP A 370 -14.22 -8.86 -1.58
CA ASP A 370 -15.59 -9.41 -1.51
C ASP A 370 -15.66 -10.94 -1.61
N GLU A 371 -14.78 -11.56 -2.40
CA GLU A 371 -14.73 -13.03 -2.55
C GLU A 371 -14.31 -13.72 -1.25
N VAL A 372 -13.25 -13.23 -0.61
CA VAL A 372 -12.78 -13.74 0.70
C VAL A 372 -13.86 -13.55 1.75
N LEU A 373 -14.54 -12.40 1.75
CA LEU A 373 -15.65 -12.11 2.65
C LEU A 373 -16.82 -13.08 2.44
N ALA A 374 -17.21 -13.33 1.19
CA ALA A 374 -18.27 -14.26 0.85
C ALA A 374 -17.94 -15.69 1.28
N SER A 375 -16.73 -16.18 1.01
CA SER A 375 -16.30 -17.51 1.47
C SER A 375 -16.19 -17.57 3.00
N THR A 376 -15.76 -16.50 3.67
CA THR A 376 -15.69 -16.43 5.14
C THR A 376 -17.07 -16.53 5.78
N ARG A 377 -18.11 -15.91 5.18
CA ARG A 377 -19.51 -16.05 5.62
C ARG A 377 -19.97 -17.51 5.62
N VAL A 378 -19.70 -18.22 4.54
CA VAL A 378 -20.07 -19.64 4.42
C VAL A 378 -19.33 -20.48 5.47
N GLN A 379 -18.05 -20.20 5.69
CA GLN A 379 -17.22 -20.91 6.67
C GLN A 379 -17.67 -20.67 8.12
N ILE A 380 -17.99 -19.41 8.49
CA ILE A 380 -18.44 -19.10 9.85
C ILE A 380 -19.82 -19.70 10.12
N GLU A 381 -20.75 -19.66 9.16
CA GLU A 381 -22.06 -20.32 9.29
C GLU A 381 -21.92 -21.82 9.51
N HIS A 382 -21.02 -22.48 8.78
CA HIS A 382 -20.73 -23.90 8.96
C HIS A 382 -20.17 -24.21 10.36
N LEU A 383 -19.21 -23.42 10.83
CA LEU A 383 -18.61 -23.58 12.15
C LEU A 383 -19.62 -23.36 13.28
N LEU A 384 -20.50 -22.36 13.14
CA LEU A 384 -21.56 -22.08 14.10
C LEU A 384 -22.61 -23.19 14.13
N ALA A 385 -23.00 -23.73 12.97
CA ALA A 385 -23.91 -24.86 12.88
C ALA A 385 -23.34 -26.11 13.58
N LEU A 386 -22.05 -26.40 13.37
CA LEU A 386 -21.35 -27.49 14.05
C LEU A 386 -21.40 -27.32 15.59
N ALA A 387 -21.08 -26.13 16.08
CA ALA A 387 -21.07 -25.84 17.51
C ALA A 387 -22.47 -25.88 18.16
N ALA A 388 -23.54 -25.72 17.35
CA ALA A 388 -24.92 -25.79 17.80
C ALA A 388 -25.48 -27.22 17.87
N LEU A 389 -24.94 -28.17 17.08
CA LEU A 389 -25.47 -29.53 16.93
C LEU A 389 -25.24 -30.44 18.13
N ASP A 390 -24.16 -30.24 18.90
CA ASP A 390 -23.80 -31.13 20.00
C ASP A 390 -23.70 -30.36 21.33
N ASN A 391 -24.65 -30.63 22.24
CA ASN A 391 -24.67 -30.04 23.58
C ASN A 391 -23.79 -30.81 24.57
N ASP A 392 -23.52 -32.10 24.31
CA ASP A 392 -22.89 -33.01 25.26
C ASP A 392 -21.42 -33.32 24.90
N ARG A 393 -21.02 -33.11 23.63
CA ARG A 393 -19.63 -33.25 23.19
C ARG A 393 -19.03 -31.88 22.86
N PRO A 394 -18.07 -31.38 23.65
CA PRO A 394 -17.44 -30.09 23.38
C PRO A 394 -16.70 -30.15 22.03
N CYS A 395 -16.86 -29.14 21.16
CA CYS A 395 -16.00 -29.01 19.98
C CYS A 395 -14.56 -28.96 20.48
N ASP A 396 -13.74 -29.92 20.11
CA ASP A 396 -12.30 -29.84 20.32
C ASP A 396 -11.65 -29.11 19.14
N PHE A 397 -10.39 -28.71 19.34
CA PHE A 397 -9.65 -27.94 18.33
C PHE A 397 -9.59 -28.70 17.00
N GLY A 398 -9.39 -30.02 17.05
CA GLY A 398 -9.29 -30.89 15.88
C GLY A 398 -10.58 -30.93 15.07
N THR A 399 -11.71 -31.15 15.73
CA THR A 399 -13.03 -31.23 15.10
C THR A 399 -13.40 -29.93 14.40
N CYS A 400 -13.17 -28.80 15.06
CA CYS A 400 -13.43 -27.48 14.49
C CYS A 400 -12.48 -27.21 13.28
N LEU A 401 -11.20 -27.59 13.37
CA LEU A 401 -10.22 -27.47 12.28
C LEU A 401 -10.58 -28.37 11.08
N GLU A 402 -10.87 -29.64 11.33
CA GLU A 402 -11.24 -30.62 10.32
C GLU A 402 -12.51 -30.20 9.58
N ALA A 403 -13.54 -29.72 10.29
CA ALA A 403 -14.77 -29.24 9.67
C ALA A 403 -14.52 -28.07 8.71
N ALA A 404 -13.80 -27.04 9.16
CA ALA A 404 -13.50 -25.86 8.35
C ALA A 404 -12.68 -26.22 7.10
N PHE A 405 -11.66 -27.08 7.22
CA PHE A 405 -10.82 -27.48 6.09
C PHE A 405 -11.46 -28.53 5.18
N THR A 406 -12.39 -29.35 5.69
CA THR A 406 -13.23 -30.23 4.85
C THR A 406 -14.11 -29.39 3.92
N LEU A 407 -14.76 -28.35 4.47
CA LEU A 407 -15.56 -27.43 3.67
C LEU A 407 -14.67 -26.65 2.68
N ALA A 408 -13.50 -26.20 3.11
CA ALA A 408 -12.54 -25.52 2.22
C ALA A 408 -12.11 -26.43 1.05
N GLN A 409 -11.78 -27.70 1.32
CA GLN A 409 -11.40 -28.67 0.29
C GLN A 409 -12.53 -28.91 -0.72
N ALA A 410 -13.76 -29.10 -0.24
CA ALA A 410 -14.93 -29.30 -1.11
C ALA A 410 -15.18 -28.10 -2.03
N ARG A 411 -15.04 -26.88 -1.52
CA ARG A 411 -15.22 -25.65 -2.30
C ARG A 411 -14.05 -25.39 -3.26
N SER A 412 -12.86 -25.86 -2.91
CA SER A 412 -11.64 -25.77 -3.73
C SER A 412 -11.63 -26.66 -4.98
N ILE A 413 -12.68 -27.46 -5.19
CA ILE A 413 -12.89 -28.21 -6.45
C ILE A 413 -13.16 -27.22 -7.60
N ILE A 414 -13.93 -26.18 -7.33
CA ILE A 414 -14.31 -25.15 -8.32
C ILE A 414 -13.75 -23.76 -7.99
N GLY A 415 -13.40 -23.51 -6.72
CA GLY A 415 -12.84 -22.25 -6.23
C GLY A 415 -11.33 -22.29 -6.03
N ASN A 416 -10.76 -21.12 -5.67
CA ASN A 416 -9.34 -21.00 -5.36
C ASN A 416 -9.04 -21.58 -3.97
N PRO A 417 -8.14 -22.59 -3.84
CA PRO A 417 -7.82 -23.20 -2.56
C PRO A 417 -7.18 -22.24 -1.55
N ILE A 418 -6.48 -21.21 -2.01
CA ILE A 418 -5.90 -20.18 -1.14
C ILE A 418 -7.02 -19.38 -0.49
N ILE A 419 -8.00 -18.92 -1.28
CA ILE A 419 -9.14 -18.12 -0.78
C ILE A 419 -9.97 -18.94 0.21
N GLU A 420 -10.24 -20.21 -0.10
CA GLU A 420 -11.01 -21.09 0.79
C GLU A 420 -10.26 -21.39 2.10
N ASN A 421 -8.93 -21.57 2.07
CA ASN A 421 -8.14 -21.71 3.29
C ASN A 421 -8.09 -20.41 4.11
N ARG A 422 -7.97 -19.25 3.47
CA ARG A 422 -8.03 -17.95 4.14
C ARG A 422 -9.38 -17.77 4.84
N ALA A 423 -10.47 -18.08 4.15
CA ALA A 423 -11.81 -18.03 4.70
C ALA A 423 -11.99 -18.97 5.90
N ALA A 424 -11.47 -20.19 5.83
CA ALA A 424 -11.49 -21.15 6.95
C ALA A 424 -10.72 -20.62 8.17
N ILE A 425 -9.52 -20.07 7.96
CA ILE A 425 -8.70 -19.47 9.02
C ILE A 425 -9.40 -18.25 9.64
N PHE A 426 -10.03 -17.39 8.83
CA PHE A 426 -10.80 -16.26 9.36
C PHE A 426 -12.01 -16.70 10.18
N ALA A 427 -12.76 -17.70 9.72
CA ALA A 427 -13.87 -18.25 10.48
C ALA A 427 -13.41 -18.84 11.82
N LEU A 428 -12.31 -19.61 11.83
CA LEU A 428 -11.71 -20.15 13.05
C LEU A 428 -11.19 -19.03 13.97
N GLY A 429 -10.60 -17.97 13.42
CA GLY A 429 -10.20 -16.78 14.18
C GLY A 429 -11.35 -16.02 14.81
N ILE A 430 -12.49 -15.91 14.13
CA ILE A 430 -13.68 -15.27 14.69
C ILE A 430 -14.32 -16.14 15.77
N GLY A 431 -14.45 -17.45 15.51
CA GLY A 431 -15.12 -18.39 16.40
C GLY A 431 -14.28 -18.79 17.62
N LEU A 432 -13.04 -19.21 17.40
CA LEU A 432 -12.14 -19.78 18.42
C LEU A 432 -11.12 -18.77 18.96
N GLY A 433 -10.78 -17.76 18.17
CA GLY A 433 -9.82 -16.72 18.54
C GLY A 433 -10.44 -15.56 19.30
N HIS A 434 -10.87 -14.55 18.54
CA HIS A 434 -11.53 -13.38 19.10
C HIS A 434 -12.50 -12.78 18.07
N TRP A 435 -13.76 -12.61 18.47
CA TRP A 435 -14.82 -12.04 17.62
C TRP A 435 -14.47 -10.70 16.94
N ARG A 436 -13.63 -9.86 17.57
CA ARG A 436 -13.18 -8.59 16.96
C ARG A 436 -12.39 -8.76 15.66
N VAL A 437 -11.90 -9.96 15.34
CA VAL A 437 -11.32 -10.25 14.01
C VAL A 437 -12.30 -9.87 12.89
N GLU A 438 -13.60 -10.08 13.11
CA GLU A 438 -14.66 -9.67 12.19
C GLU A 438 -14.62 -8.17 11.85
N GLN A 439 -14.23 -7.30 12.80
CA GLN A 439 -14.19 -5.85 12.57
C GLN A 439 -13.19 -5.45 11.48
N PHE A 440 -12.12 -6.24 11.30
CA PHE A 440 -11.09 -6.00 10.30
C PHE A 440 -11.45 -6.54 8.92
N LEU A 441 -12.34 -7.53 8.84
CA LEU A 441 -12.79 -8.16 7.60
C LEU A 441 -14.07 -7.51 7.08
N GLY A 442 -15.05 -7.32 7.95
CA GLY A 442 -16.42 -6.95 7.61
C GLY A 442 -17.44 -7.86 8.22
N GLU A 443 -18.69 -7.46 8.11
CA GLU A 443 -19.82 -8.25 8.60
C GLU A 443 -19.87 -9.58 7.84
N VAL A 444 -19.45 -10.66 8.51
CA VAL A 444 -19.48 -12.02 7.97
C VAL A 444 -20.56 -12.87 8.63
N HIS A 445 -21.29 -12.31 9.58
CA HIS A 445 -22.45 -12.94 10.17
C HIS A 445 -23.55 -11.89 10.39
N HIS A 446 -24.80 -12.27 10.08
CA HIS A 446 -25.96 -11.41 10.31
C HIS A 446 -26.64 -11.78 11.62
N GLY A 447 -26.65 -10.83 12.56
CA GLY A 447 -27.29 -10.98 13.87
C GLY A 447 -26.32 -11.39 14.98
N PRO A 448 -26.79 -11.47 16.23
CA PRO A 448 -25.96 -11.88 17.36
C PRO A 448 -25.75 -13.41 17.33
N ILE A 449 -24.49 -13.85 17.38
CA ILE A 449 -24.15 -15.24 17.67
C ILE A 449 -24.73 -15.58 19.05
N ASP A 450 -25.50 -16.67 19.13
CA ASP A 450 -26.07 -17.18 20.38
C ASP A 450 -24.98 -17.32 21.48
N HIS A 451 -25.31 -16.87 22.69
CA HIS A 451 -24.37 -16.82 23.81
C HIS A 451 -23.84 -18.22 24.17
N ALA A 452 -24.69 -19.25 24.15
CA ALA A 452 -24.28 -20.60 24.48
C ALA A 452 -23.31 -21.18 23.44
N THR A 453 -23.55 -20.90 22.16
CA THR A 453 -22.66 -21.26 21.05
C THR A 453 -21.30 -20.58 21.20
N ARG A 454 -21.30 -19.27 21.48
CA ARG A 454 -20.07 -18.48 21.70
C ARG A 454 -19.28 -18.99 22.91
N GLN A 455 -19.97 -19.31 24.00
CA GLN A 455 -19.33 -19.85 25.20
C GLN A 455 -18.68 -21.21 24.93
N ARG A 456 -19.32 -22.08 24.15
CA ARG A 456 -18.75 -23.37 23.71
C ARG A 456 -17.47 -23.18 22.91
N LEU A 457 -17.51 -22.36 21.88
CA LEU A 457 -16.34 -22.07 21.05
C LEU A 457 -15.19 -21.44 21.86
N SER A 458 -15.51 -20.57 22.82
CA SER A 458 -14.51 -19.94 23.71
C SER A 458 -13.78 -20.90 24.66
N ARG A 459 -14.31 -22.12 24.84
CA ARG A 459 -13.75 -23.18 25.70
C ARG A 459 -12.95 -24.23 24.93
N VAL A 460 -12.90 -24.14 23.60
CA VAL A 460 -12.11 -25.05 22.77
C VAL A 460 -10.64 -24.93 23.17
N THR A 461 -10.02 -26.07 23.50
CA THR A 461 -8.65 -26.10 24.01
C THR A 461 -7.67 -26.68 23.01
N LEU A 462 -6.47 -26.11 22.99
CA LEU A 462 -5.29 -26.63 22.31
C LEU A 462 -4.35 -27.16 23.37
N ARG A 463 -4.08 -28.47 23.36
CA ARG A 463 -3.35 -29.19 24.44
C ARG A 463 -3.87 -28.84 25.84
N GLY A 464 -5.20 -28.74 26.00
CA GLY A 464 -5.84 -28.46 27.29
C GLY A 464 -5.90 -26.98 27.70
N ARG A 465 -5.38 -26.06 26.88
CA ARG A 465 -5.40 -24.60 27.11
C ARG A 465 -6.28 -23.85 26.10
N ALA A 466 -7.26 -23.11 26.60
CA ALA A 466 -8.18 -22.32 25.75
C ALA A 466 -7.55 -20.99 25.29
N ASP A 467 -6.65 -20.44 26.09
CA ASP A 467 -5.81 -19.29 25.76
C ASP A 467 -4.86 -19.60 24.59
N TRP A 468 -4.22 -20.77 24.55
CA TRP A 468 -3.39 -21.18 23.40
C TRP A 468 -4.19 -21.26 22.10
N THR A 469 -5.44 -21.76 22.14
CA THR A 469 -6.35 -21.71 20.98
C THR A 469 -6.54 -20.27 20.48
N LYS A 470 -6.69 -19.31 21.41
CA LYS A 470 -6.87 -17.90 21.05
C LYS A 470 -5.64 -17.30 20.42
N HIS A 471 -4.47 -17.48 21.04
CA HIS A 471 -3.18 -17.04 20.52
C HIS A 471 -2.94 -17.59 19.11
N PHE A 472 -3.11 -18.90 18.94
CA PHE A 472 -2.97 -19.56 17.64
C PHE A 472 -3.84 -18.92 16.56
N TRP A 473 -5.15 -18.82 16.78
CA TRP A 473 -6.07 -18.36 15.74
C TRP A 473 -6.06 -16.84 15.52
N VAL A 474 -5.83 -16.04 16.56
CA VAL A 474 -5.62 -14.60 16.41
C VAL A 474 -4.33 -14.34 15.63
N SER A 475 -3.23 -15.01 15.95
CA SER A 475 -1.97 -14.85 15.20
C SER A 475 -2.07 -15.37 13.76
N ALA A 476 -2.76 -16.49 13.54
CA ALA A 476 -3.04 -16.98 12.18
C ALA A 476 -3.82 -15.95 11.35
N THR A 477 -4.87 -15.33 11.92
CA THR A 477 -5.67 -14.31 11.21
C THR A 477 -4.94 -12.99 11.00
N LEU A 478 -4.14 -12.54 11.97
CA LEU A 478 -3.30 -11.34 11.80
C LEU A 478 -2.25 -11.56 10.71
N THR A 479 -1.69 -12.77 10.60
CA THR A 479 -0.78 -13.16 9.51
C THR A 479 -1.47 -13.10 8.15
N LEU A 480 -2.78 -13.36 8.06
CA LEU A 480 -3.51 -13.20 6.80
C LEU A 480 -3.87 -11.74 6.50
N LEU A 481 -4.03 -10.90 7.53
CA LEU A 481 -4.38 -9.48 7.41
C LEU A 481 -3.16 -8.59 7.14
N SER A 482 -1.95 -9.04 7.45
CA SER A 482 -0.72 -8.24 7.40
C SER A 482 0.46 -9.04 6.90
N GLU A 483 1.60 -8.39 6.67
CA GLU A 483 2.87 -9.11 6.45
C GLU A 483 3.27 -9.88 7.73
N ASP A 484 3.91 -11.04 7.59
CA ASP A 484 4.22 -11.97 8.70
C ASP A 484 4.89 -11.31 9.92
N VAL A 485 5.81 -10.37 9.64
CA VAL A 485 6.59 -9.65 10.65
C VAL A 485 5.69 -8.84 11.59
N VAL A 486 4.57 -8.32 11.06
CA VAL A 486 3.62 -7.50 11.82
C VAL A 486 2.81 -8.38 12.78
N SER A 487 2.36 -9.56 12.34
CA SER A 487 1.63 -10.50 13.21
C SER A 487 2.46 -10.90 14.42
N PHE A 488 3.74 -11.27 14.20
CA PHE A 488 4.65 -11.59 15.29
C PHE A 488 4.86 -10.40 16.24
N ALA A 489 5.04 -9.20 15.71
CA ALA A 489 5.24 -8.01 16.52
C ALA A 489 4.02 -7.67 17.39
N VAL A 490 2.80 -7.95 16.92
CA VAL A 490 1.58 -7.76 17.72
C VAL A 490 1.50 -8.76 18.88
N GLY A 491 1.82 -10.04 18.63
CA GLY A 491 1.90 -11.06 19.68
C GLY A 491 2.97 -10.70 20.72
N LEU A 492 4.17 -10.35 20.27
CA LEU A 492 5.26 -9.91 21.15
C LEU A 492 4.89 -8.66 21.96
N LEU A 493 4.24 -7.67 21.34
CA LEU A 493 3.77 -6.48 22.05
C LEU A 493 2.79 -6.85 23.18
N LYS A 494 1.92 -7.84 22.95
CA LYS A 494 1.00 -8.34 23.98
C LYS A 494 1.78 -8.88 25.17
N GLU A 495 2.78 -9.72 24.91
CA GLU A 495 3.64 -10.28 25.97
C GLU A 495 4.46 -9.21 26.70
N GLU A 496 4.95 -8.19 25.97
CA GLU A 496 5.62 -7.03 26.57
C GLU A 496 4.67 -6.21 27.46
N LEU A 497 3.39 -6.08 27.08
CA LEU A 497 2.37 -5.42 27.90
C LEU A 497 2.07 -6.23 29.17
N ASP A 498 1.93 -7.55 29.04
CA ASP A 498 1.61 -8.44 30.14
C ASP A 498 2.78 -8.60 31.13
N ALA A 499 4.03 -8.42 30.69
CA ALA A 499 5.22 -8.35 31.56
C ALA A 499 5.20 -7.14 32.53
N GLY A 500 4.34 -6.15 32.28
CA GLY A 500 4.23 -4.95 33.10
C GLY A 500 3.58 -5.16 34.46
N ARG A 501 3.69 -4.11 35.29
CA ARG A 501 3.11 -4.13 36.65
C ARG A 501 1.59 -4.38 36.57
N GLY A 502 1.13 -5.43 37.23
CA GLY A 502 -0.29 -5.81 37.26
C GLY A 502 -0.76 -6.62 36.04
N GLY A 503 0.14 -6.94 35.09
CA GLY A 503 -0.13 -7.90 34.03
C GLY A 503 0.10 -9.35 34.46
N SER A 504 -0.22 -10.30 33.58
CA SER A 504 -0.04 -11.74 33.83
C SER A 504 1.42 -12.21 33.78
N GLY A 505 2.34 -11.37 33.31
CA GLY A 505 3.72 -11.71 33.00
C GLY A 505 3.91 -12.18 31.55
N PHE A 506 5.14 -12.09 31.05
CA PHE A 506 5.56 -12.57 29.73
C PHE A 506 5.50 -14.10 29.66
N SER A 507 4.95 -14.65 28.57
CA SER A 507 4.83 -16.08 28.34
C SER A 507 5.49 -16.53 27.03
N PHE A 508 6.54 -17.36 27.14
CA PHE A 508 7.12 -18.04 25.99
C PHE A 508 6.19 -19.13 25.44
N ALA A 509 5.29 -19.67 26.26
CA ALA A 509 4.30 -20.63 25.80
C ALA A 509 3.25 -19.96 24.91
N ASP A 510 2.81 -18.75 25.26
CA ASP A 510 1.89 -17.95 24.45
C ASP A 510 2.58 -17.52 23.14
N LEU A 511 3.87 -17.13 23.18
CA LEU A 511 4.66 -16.91 21.97
C LEU A 511 4.75 -18.16 21.08
N SER A 512 4.90 -19.35 21.67
CA SER A 512 4.89 -20.60 20.90
C SER A 512 3.56 -20.77 20.19
N ALA A 513 2.43 -20.43 20.83
CA ALA A 513 1.13 -20.50 20.19
C ALA A 513 0.94 -19.47 19.08
N ASP A 514 1.38 -18.23 19.31
CA ASP A 514 1.34 -17.17 18.30
C ASP A 514 2.14 -17.56 17.05
N ARG A 515 3.39 -18.01 17.25
CA ARG A 515 4.28 -18.40 16.14
C ARG A 515 3.77 -19.63 15.40
N THR A 516 3.18 -20.60 16.10
CA THR A 516 2.59 -21.77 15.44
C THR A 516 1.38 -21.36 14.58
N GLY A 517 0.54 -20.44 15.08
CA GLY A 517 -0.57 -19.87 14.31
C GLY A 517 -0.11 -19.15 13.04
N THR A 518 0.95 -18.33 13.13
CA THR A 518 1.58 -17.68 11.97
C THR A 518 2.11 -18.71 10.97
N MET A 519 2.86 -19.73 11.45
CA MET A 519 3.38 -20.79 10.58
C MET A 519 2.27 -21.59 9.89
N PHE A 520 1.16 -21.83 10.60
CA PHE A 520 -0.02 -22.48 10.03
C PHE A 520 -0.61 -21.67 8.87
N ALA A 521 -0.90 -20.39 9.10
CA ALA A 521 -1.45 -19.51 8.07
C ALA A 521 -0.56 -19.47 6.84
N LEU A 522 0.74 -19.27 7.03
CA LEU A 522 1.73 -19.26 5.96
C LEU A 522 1.73 -20.54 5.15
N CYS A 523 1.81 -21.69 5.80
CA CYS A 523 1.84 -22.98 5.11
C CYS A 523 0.51 -23.28 4.39
N ALA A 524 -0.61 -22.85 4.96
CA ALA A 524 -1.94 -23.08 4.41
C ALA A 524 -2.29 -22.18 3.21
N THR A 525 -1.62 -21.03 3.03
CA THR A 525 -2.00 -20.03 2.02
C THR A 525 -0.87 -19.60 1.09
N ARG A 526 0.33 -20.20 1.18
CA ARG A 526 1.50 -19.79 0.39
C ARG A 526 1.27 -19.83 -1.12
N ASP A 527 0.73 -20.95 -1.60
CA ASP A 527 0.48 -21.22 -3.01
C ASP A 527 -0.61 -22.30 -3.13
N GLU A 528 -1.14 -22.52 -4.34
CA GLU A 528 -2.24 -23.47 -4.54
C GLU A 528 -1.86 -24.91 -4.16
N SER A 529 -0.60 -25.32 -4.39
CA SER A 529 -0.14 -26.67 -4.08
C SER A 529 -0.04 -26.89 -2.57
N ALA A 530 0.50 -25.92 -1.84
CA ALA A 530 0.58 -25.92 -0.39
C ALA A 530 -0.80 -25.86 0.25
N ALA A 531 -1.71 -25.05 -0.30
CA ALA A 531 -3.08 -24.93 0.17
C ALA A 531 -3.83 -26.26 0.08
N ARG A 532 -3.75 -26.95 -1.06
CA ARG A 532 -4.34 -28.29 -1.25
C ARG A 532 -3.67 -29.35 -0.39
N ALA A 533 -2.34 -29.32 -0.26
CA ALA A 533 -1.62 -30.25 0.60
C ALA A 533 -2.03 -30.12 2.08
N MET A 534 -2.25 -28.89 2.56
CA MET A 534 -2.75 -28.64 3.91
C MET A 534 -4.18 -29.15 4.10
N GLN A 535 -5.08 -28.88 3.14
CA GLN A 535 -6.44 -29.42 3.12
C GLN A 535 -6.44 -30.95 3.21
N ASP A 536 -5.70 -31.62 2.31
CA ASP A 536 -5.60 -33.08 2.26
C ASP A 536 -5.04 -33.67 3.56
N ARG A 537 -4.04 -33.00 4.16
CA ARG A 537 -3.42 -33.44 5.41
C ARG A 537 -4.40 -33.38 6.57
N ILE A 538 -5.18 -32.31 6.68
CA ILE A 538 -6.18 -32.15 7.74
C ILE A 538 -7.34 -33.13 7.55
N VAL A 539 -7.86 -33.27 6.33
CA VAL A 539 -9.01 -34.15 6.02
C VAL A 539 -8.68 -35.63 6.23
N ARG A 540 -7.42 -36.04 6.06
CA ARG A 540 -6.96 -37.42 6.33
C ARG A 540 -6.87 -37.76 7.82
N GLY A 541 -7.02 -36.77 8.70
CA GLY A 541 -7.07 -36.95 10.14
C GLY A 541 -6.14 -35.98 10.88
N TYR A 542 -6.68 -35.36 11.93
CA TYR A 542 -5.98 -34.47 12.82
C TYR A 542 -5.22 -35.21 13.92
N SER A 543 -4.01 -34.72 14.20
CA SER A 543 -3.27 -35.02 15.42
C SER A 543 -2.64 -33.74 15.94
N VAL A 544 -2.84 -33.42 17.21
CA VAL A 544 -2.30 -32.20 17.81
C VAL A 544 -0.78 -32.10 17.69
N ASP A 545 -0.05 -33.22 17.81
CA ASP A 545 1.41 -33.24 17.69
C ASP A 545 1.88 -32.90 16.26
N ALA A 546 1.01 -33.11 15.26
CA ALA A 546 1.33 -32.74 13.89
C ALA A 546 1.27 -31.24 13.66
N PHE A 547 0.46 -30.49 14.42
CA PHE A 547 0.18 -29.06 14.20
C PHE A 547 0.71 -28.14 15.30
N PHE A 548 0.95 -28.64 16.52
CA PHE A 548 1.38 -27.82 17.64
C PHE A 548 2.44 -28.54 18.48
N PRO A 549 3.61 -27.93 18.74
CA PRO A 549 4.66 -28.57 19.52
C PRO A 549 4.28 -28.74 21.00
N VAL A 550 5.04 -29.53 21.75
CA VAL A 550 4.93 -29.51 23.21
C VAL A 550 5.56 -28.20 23.71
N ALA A 551 4.79 -27.44 24.50
CA ALA A 551 5.13 -26.10 24.97
C ALA A 551 4.90 -25.90 26.48
N ALA A 552 4.47 -26.94 27.21
CA ALA A 552 4.12 -26.83 28.63
C ALA A 552 5.35 -26.64 29.55
N ASP A 553 6.55 -26.89 29.03
CA ASP A 553 7.83 -26.68 29.70
C ASP A 553 8.40 -25.27 29.50
N LEU A 554 7.75 -24.44 28.67
CA LEU A 554 8.24 -23.10 28.39
C LEU A 554 7.98 -22.14 29.58
N PRO A 555 8.90 -21.21 29.88
CA PRO A 555 8.73 -20.24 30.96
C PRO A 555 7.54 -19.30 30.72
N GLU A 556 6.78 -19.02 31.78
CA GLU A 556 5.63 -18.11 31.75
C GLU A 556 5.56 -17.26 33.01
N GLY A 557 4.75 -16.19 32.98
CA GLY A 557 4.52 -15.32 34.13
C GLY A 557 5.73 -14.48 34.51
N LEU A 558 6.64 -14.22 33.57
CA LEU A 558 7.85 -13.46 33.84
C LEU A 558 7.55 -11.96 33.92
N THR A 559 7.93 -11.33 35.02
CA THR A 559 7.95 -9.86 35.09
C THR A 559 9.01 -9.30 34.15
N ASP A 560 8.85 -8.06 33.73
CA ASP A 560 9.83 -7.34 32.91
C ASP A 560 11.26 -7.40 33.51
N ALA A 561 11.40 -7.26 34.83
CA ALA A 561 12.70 -7.37 35.52
C ALA A 561 13.28 -8.80 35.47
N GLN A 562 12.44 -9.83 35.55
CA GLN A 562 12.87 -11.23 35.40
C GLN A 562 13.28 -11.53 33.96
N LEU A 563 12.51 -11.04 32.98
CA LEU A 563 12.85 -11.15 31.57
C LEU A 563 14.20 -10.48 31.28
N GLN A 564 14.41 -9.26 31.82
CA GLN A 564 15.67 -8.54 31.66
C GLN A 564 16.85 -9.28 32.30
N SER A 565 16.71 -9.70 33.56
CA SER A 565 17.81 -10.32 34.31
C SER A 565 18.15 -11.74 33.86
N SER A 566 17.15 -12.54 33.48
CA SER A 566 17.33 -13.96 33.16
C SER A 566 17.55 -14.23 31.67
N TYR A 567 17.03 -13.36 30.79
CA TYR A 567 17.04 -13.56 29.33
C TYR A 567 17.65 -12.40 28.55
N GLY A 568 18.04 -11.31 29.22
CA GLY A 568 18.59 -10.11 28.60
C GLY A 568 17.53 -9.15 28.04
N GLY A 569 16.25 -9.38 28.34
CA GLY A 569 15.13 -8.61 27.80
C GLY A 569 14.74 -9.08 26.39
N VAL A 570 13.80 -8.38 25.77
CA VAL A 570 13.42 -8.63 24.37
C VAL A 570 14.64 -8.35 23.48
N ASN A 571 14.97 -9.30 22.60
CA ASN A 571 16.20 -9.34 21.79
C ASN A 571 17.51 -9.62 22.56
N GLY A 572 17.45 -9.95 23.85
CA GLY A 572 18.63 -10.46 24.57
C GLY A 572 19.00 -11.89 24.13
N ASP A 573 20.25 -12.29 24.36
CA ASP A 573 20.77 -13.60 23.93
C ASP A 573 19.94 -14.77 24.48
N GLY A 574 19.54 -14.70 25.75
CA GLY A 574 18.71 -15.73 26.38
C GLY A 574 17.31 -15.82 25.76
N TYR A 575 16.71 -14.66 25.45
CA TYR A 575 15.44 -14.59 24.74
C TYR A 575 15.55 -15.20 23.33
N LEU A 576 16.57 -14.83 22.57
CA LEU A 576 16.79 -15.31 21.20
C LEU A 576 17.05 -16.82 21.15
N ASN A 577 17.82 -17.36 22.10
CA ASN A 577 18.07 -18.80 22.19
C ASN A 577 16.77 -19.59 22.43
N LEU A 578 15.92 -19.12 23.33
CA LEU A 578 14.65 -19.78 23.61
C LEU A 578 13.66 -19.64 22.44
N LEU A 579 13.66 -18.48 21.78
CA LEU A 579 12.86 -18.26 20.57
C LEU A 579 13.30 -19.22 19.43
N GLN A 580 14.61 -19.41 19.25
CA GLN A 580 15.14 -20.37 18.27
C GLN A 580 14.73 -21.81 18.60
N GLU A 581 14.69 -22.18 19.89
CA GLU A 581 14.22 -23.48 20.31
C GLU A 581 12.71 -23.67 20.02
N ILE A 582 11.89 -22.66 20.28
CA ILE A 582 10.46 -22.66 19.91
C ILE A 582 10.32 -22.87 18.40
N ASP A 583 11.05 -22.10 17.58
CA ASP A 583 11.02 -22.23 16.12
C ASP A 583 11.44 -23.61 15.64
N ARG A 584 12.48 -24.18 16.25
CA ARG A 584 12.93 -25.55 15.95
C ARG A 584 11.85 -26.57 16.25
N ARG A 585 11.14 -26.45 17.37
CA ARG A 585 10.02 -27.33 17.74
C ARG A 585 8.87 -27.22 16.76
N ILE A 586 8.50 -26.00 16.36
CA ILE A 586 7.44 -25.75 15.36
C ILE A 586 7.84 -26.36 14.01
N ALA A 587 9.06 -26.13 13.54
CA ALA A 587 9.53 -26.67 12.26
C ALA A 587 9.56 -28.21 12.22
N ALA A 588 9.66 -28.88 13.39
CA ALA A 588 9.63 -30.33 13.49
C ALA A 588 8.19 -30.92 13.39
N CYS A 589 7.15 -30.12 13.57
CA CYS A 589 5.76 -30.56 13.46
C CYS A 589 5.46 -31.08 12.05
N ALA A 590 4.81 -32.24 11.97
CA ALA A 590 4.59 -32.94 10.70
C ALA A 590 3.77 -32.13 9.69
N ALA A 591 2.89 -31.23 10.15
CA ALA A 591 2.07 -30.38 9.31
C ALA A 591 2.87 -29.31 8.54
N TYR A 592 4.09 -28.98 8.98
CA TYR A 592 4.90 -27.91 8.38
C TYR A 592 6.13 -28.44 7.64
N ARG A 593 6.40 -29.75 7.72
CA ARG A 593 7.45 -30.40 6.92
C ARG A 593 7.04 -30.45 5.44
N ARG A 594 7.99 -30.07 4.59
CA ARG A 594 7.87 -30.12 3.13
C ARG A 594 7.81 -31.55 2.61
#